data_AF-A0A936BH81-F1
#
_entry.id   AF-A0A936BH81-F1
#
_cell.length_a   1.000
_cell.length_b   1.000
_cell.length_c   1.000
_cell.angle_alpha   90.00
_cell.angle_beta   90.00
_cell.angle_gamma   90.00
#
_symmetry.space_group_name_H-M   'P 1'
#
loop_
_entity.id
_entity.type
_entity.pdbx_description
1 polymer ?
#
loop_
_entity_poly.entity_id
_entity_poly.type
_entity_poly.pdbx_seq_one_letter_code
_entity_poly.pdbx_strand_id
1 'polypeptide(L)'
;MTTTKMTTTTRPQRSFFARLLIAFLKFALFIILTAGAVGLSLVVLGEIQRGQARTGNLESQIELLRSDVNAYVLEPRYAARVGVLEQQIGQLASLEEENATLTAANAALTTELAAQAEQLATLQAEMATRQAETAALQAQTAALIAQTQTITENLGLLNNGVGDLQQDVTTSVGGVDALTADITALDETIAGLNETLTEWQTQAEWERGAFRLWGLVLRAQFYLATGDEVATLATIKQAQTAADALAPLATADVQEALAAVQTSLASAAEELPTDAEATAELLQTAWETWDGLLANEQVE
;
A
#
# COMPACT_ATOMS: atom_id res chain seq x y z
N MET A 1 -64.20 -84.21 -143.64
CA MET A 1 -65.35 -84.46 -144.53
C MET A 1 -66.59 -84.58 -143.68
N THR A 2 -67.48 -83.63 -143.90
CA THR A 2 -68.92 -83.78 -143.99
C THR A 2 -69.49 -85.21 -144.05
N THR A 3 -70.70 -85.34 -143.50
CA THR A 3 -71.85 -86.18 -143.91
C THR A 3 -71.94 -87.68 -143.53
N THR A 4 -73.01 -87.98 -142.78
CA THR A 4 -74.14 -88.89 -143.10
C THR A 4 -73.92 -90.41 -143.29
N LYS A 5 -74.66 -91.22 -142.51
CA LYS A 5 -75.34 -92.45 -143.00
C LYS A 5 -76.54 -92.88 -142.12
N MET A 6 -77.64 -93.26 -142.79
CA MET A 6 -78.95 -93.77 -142.32
C MET A 6 -78.99 -95.31 -142.29
N THR A 7 -79.78 -95.91 -141.36
CA THR A 7 -80.73 -97.09 -141.49
C THR A 7 -81.07 -97.67 -140.08
N THR A 8 -82.31 -97.67 -139.56
CA THR A 8 -83.51 -98.57 -139.64
C THR A 8 -83.50 -99.92 -138.87
N THR A 9 -84.49 -100.06 -137.95
CA THR A 9 -85.22 -101.27 -137.47
C THR A 9 -84.54 -102.37 -136.63
N THR A 10 -85.09 -102.71 -135.44
CA THR A 10 -85.93 -103.91 -135.11
C THR A 10 -86.06 -104.12 -133.57
N ARG A 11 -87.24 -104.53 -133.08
CA ARG A 11 -87.59 -104.88 -131.67
C ARG A 11 -87.15 -106.30 -131.27
N PRO A 12 -86.85 -106.54 -129.97
CA PRO A 12 -87.26 -107.77 -129.28
C PRO A 12 -88.00 -107.53 -127.94
N GLN A 13 -89.00 -108.38 -127.66
CA GLN A 13 -89.77 -108.47 -126.42
C GLN A 13 -89.07 -109.33 -125.34
N ARG A 14 -89.47 -109.12 -124.06
CA ARG A 14 -89.23 -109.89 -122.79
C ARG A 14 -88.29 -109.15 -121.81
N SER A 15 -88.49 -109.11 -120.48
CA SER A 15 -89.49 -109.66 -119.55
C SER A 15 -89.66 -108.70 -118.36
N PHE A 16 -90.83 -108.73 -117.70
CA PHE A 16 -91.23 -107.86 -116.58
C PHE A 16 -90.25 -107.83 -115.38
N PHE A 17 -89.44 -108.89 -115.19
CA PHE A 17 -88.51 -109.01 -114.06
C PHE A 17 -87.32 -108.03 -114.07
N ALA A 18 -86.89 -107.54 -115.25
CA ALA A 18 -85.78 -106.58 -115.31
C ALA A 18 -86.15 -105.19 -114.77
N ARG A 19 -87.43 -104.80 -114.82
CA ARG A 19 -87.90 -103.51 -114.30
C ARG A 19 -87.98 -103.49 -112.76
N LEU A 20 -88.22 -104.63 -112.12
CA LEU A 20 -88.30 -104.73 -110.67
C LEU A 20 -86.91 -104.63 -110.00
N LEU A 21 -85.89 -105.26 -110.59
CA LEU A 21 -84.53 -105.25 -110.03
C LEU A 21 -83.89 -103.84 -110.05
N ILE A 22 -84.12 -103.07 -111.12
CA ILE A 22 -83.60 -101.69 -111.24
C ILE A 22 -84.30 -100.74 -110.26
N ALA A 23 -85.60 -100.95 -109.99
CA ALA A 23 -86.32 -100.17 -108.98
C ALA A 23 -85.79 -100.45 -107.56
N PHE A 24 -85.48 -101.72 -107.23
CA PHE A 24 -84.93 -102.08 -105.92
C PHE A 24 -83.52 -101.50 -105.70
N LEU A 25 -82.66 -101.51 -106.72
CA LEU A 25 -81.32 -100.94 -106.62
C LEU A 25 -81.35 -99.41 -106.40
N LYS A 26 -82.28 -98.71 -107.07
CA LYS A 26 -82.49 -97.27 -106.87
C LYS A 26 -83.01 -96.96 -105.46
N PHE A 27 -83.86 -97.83 -104.91
CA PHE A 27 -84.35 -97.69 -103.53
C PHE A 27 -83.25 -97.92 -102.49
N ALA A 28 -82.41 -98.94 -102.68
CA ALA A 28 -81.26 -99.20 -101.81
C ALA A 28 -80.24 -98.04 -101.83
N LEU A 29 -79.97 -97.45 -103.00
CA LEU A 29 -79.09 -96.30 -103.12
C LEU A 29 -79.67 -95.06 -102.39
N PHE A 30 -80.99 -94.86 -102.47
CA PHE A 30 -81.68 -93.75 -101.78
C PHE A 30 -81.58 -93.86 -100.25
N ILE A 31 -81.66 -95.08 -99.69
CA ILE A 31 -81.47 -95.31 -98.25
C ILE A 31 -80.03 -95.01 -97.81
N ILE A 32 -79.03 -95.40 -98.61
CA ILE A 32 -77.62 -95.11 -98.27
C ILE A 32 -77.34 -93.61 -98.33
N LEU A 33 -77.90 -92.89 -99.31
CA LEU A 33 -77.72 -91.44 -99.45
C LEU A 33 -78.44 -90.64 -98.35
N THR A 34 -79.62 -91.10 -97.92
CA THR A 34 -80.33 -90.50 -96.78
C THR A 34 -79.65 -90.80 -95.45
N ALA A 35 -79.12 -92.02 -95.25
CA ALA A 35 -78.31 -92.34 -94.07
C ALA A 35 -77.01 -91.51 -94.01
N GLY A 36 -76.35 -91.28 -95.16
CA GLY A 36 -75.17 -90.43 -95.26
C GLY A 36 -75.44 -88.96 -94.93
N ALA A 37 -76.58 -88.41 -95.40
CA ALA A 37 -76.99 -87.03 -95.10
C ALA A 37 -77.33 -86.84 -93.60
N VAL A 38 -77.97 -87.82 -92.97
CA VAL A 38 -78.27 -87.78 -91.52
C VAL A 38 -76.98 -87.89 -90.70
N GLY A 39 -76.03 -88.74 -91.11
CA GLY A 39 -74.73 -88.86 -90.47
C GLY A 39 -73.93 -87.56 -90.51
N LEU A 40 -73.90 -86.87 -91.67
CA LEU A 40 -73.19 -85.59 -91.82
C LEU A 40 -73.85 -84.46 -91.01
N SER A 41 -75.19 -84.48 -90.93
CA SER A 41 -75.96 -83.52 -90.13
C SER A 41 -75.65 -83.65 -88.64
N LEU A 42 -75.48 -84.87 -88.12
CA LEU A 42 -75.12 -85.11 -86.71
C LEU A 42 -73.67 -84.71 -86.40
N VAL A 43 -72.74 -84.85 -87.35
CA VAL A 43 -71.35 -84.39 -87.17
C VAL A 43 -71.29 -82.87 -87.11
N VAL A 44 -71.99 -82.17 -88.01
CA VAL A 44 -72.05 -80.70 -88.01
C VAL A 44 -72.76 -80.17 -86.75
N LEU A 45 -73.83 -80.82 -86.29
CA LEU A 45 -74.49 -80.44 -85.04
C LEU A 45 -73.57 -80.66 -83.82
N GLY A 46 -72.77 -81.72 -83.84
CA GLY A 46 -71.74 -81.97 -82.84
C GLY A 46 -70.62 -80.93 -82.84
N GLU A 47 -70.23 -80.41 -84.01
CA GLU A 47 -69.24 -79.32 -84.11
C GLU A 47 -69.80 -77.96 -83.66
N ILE A 48 -71.06 -77.67 -83.96
CA ILE A 48 -71.75 -76.46 -83.47
C ILE A 48 -71.90 -76.51 -81.96
N GLN A 49 -72.24 -77.67 -81.38
CA GLN A 49 -72.29 -77.84 -79.93
C GLN A 49 -70.92 -77.72 -79.27
N ARG A 50 -69.84 -78.23 -79.91
CA ARG A 50 -68.47 -78.00 -79.42
C ARG A 50 -68.04 -76.53 -79.56
N GLY A 51 -68.48 -75.85 -80.60
CA GLY A 51 -68.29 -74.41 -80.79
C GLY A 51 -68.96 -73.59 -79.70
N GLN A 52 -70.23 -73.89 -79.39
CA GLN A 52 -70.99 -73.26 -78.31
C GLN A 52 -70.40 -73.53 -76.92
N ALA A 53 -69.94 -74.77 -76.68
CA ALA A 53 -69.24 -75.10 -75.44
C ALA A 53 -67.90 -74.36 -75.31
N ARG A 54 -67.17 -74.17 -76.42
CA ARG A 54 -65.95 -73.35 -76.44
C ARG A 54 -66.23 -71.88 -76.20
N THR A 55 -67.26 -71.30 -76.82
CA THR A 55 -67.62 -69.89 -76.58
C THR A 55 -68.11 -69.68 -75.16
N GLY A 56 -68.93 -70.58 -74.60
CA GLY A 56 -69.33 -70.48 -73.19
C GLY A 56 -68.15 -70.63 -72.23
N ASN A 57 -67.16 -71.47 -72.57
CA ASN A 57 -65.93 -71.60 -71.79
C ASN A 57 -65.06 -70.34 -71.89
N LEU A 58 -64.90 -69.75 -73.08
CA LEU A 58 -64.16 -68.51 -73.28
C LEU A 58 -64.82 -67.31 -72.60
N GLU A 59 -66.15 -67.22 -72.65
CA GLU A 59 -66.91 -66.16 -71.99
C GLU A 59 -66.79 -66.27 -70.47
N SER A 60 -66.86 -67.49 -69.93
CA SER A 60 -66.59 -67.75 -68.52
C SER A 60 -65.14 -67.45 -68.13
N GLN A 61 -64.16 -67.75 -68.99
CA GLN A 61 -62.76 -67.37 -68.78
C GLN A 61 -62.55 -65.86 -68.82
N ILE A 62 -63.20 -65.15 -69.76
CA ILE A 62 -63.12 -63.68 -69.85
C ILE A 62 -63.75 -63.05 -68.61
N GLU A 63 -64.86 -63.60 -68.10
CA GLU A 63 -65.52 -63.09 -66.91
C GLU A 63 -64.72 -63.38 -65.64
N LEU A 64 -64.09 -64.56 -65.55
CA LEU A 64 -63.09 -64.88 -64.52
C LEU A 64 -61.88 -63.95 -64.59
N LEU A 65 -61.30 -63.75 -65.79
CA LEU A 65 -60.19 -62.82 -65.98
C LEU A 65 -60.58 -61.38 -65.66
N ARG A 66 -61.80 -60.96 -65.99
CA ARG A 66 -62.30 -59.61 -65.66
C ARG A 66 -62.51 -59.47 -64.16
N SER A 67 -63.03 -60.50 -63.51
CA SER A 67 -63.15 -60.57 -62.05
C SER A 67 -61.79 -60.55 -61.38
N ASP A 68 -60.83 -61.34 -61.86
CA ASP A 68 -59.46 -61.40 -61.36
C ASP A 68 -58.75 -60.05 -61.56
N VAL A 69 -58.84 -59.46 -62.75
CA VAL A 69 -58.28 -58.13 -63.04
C VAL A 69 -58.94 -57.07 -62.14
N ASN A 70 -60.26 -57.12 -61.93
CA ASN A 70 -60.93 -56.18 -61.06
C ASN A 70 -60.52 -56.40 -59.58
N ALA A 71 -60.32 -57.65 -59.16
CA ALA A 71 -59.80 -57.99 -57.83
C ALA A 71 -58.34 -57.55 -57.63
N TYR A 72 -57.51 -57.62 -58.68
CA TYR A 72 -56.11 -57.15 -58.67
C TYR A 72 -56.00 -55.61 -58.75
N VAL A 73 -56.82 -54.94 -59.58
CA VAL A 73 -56.78 -53.49 -59.79
C VAL A 73 -57.45 -52.72 -58.64
N LEU A 74 -58.51 -53.27 -58.04
CA LEU A 74 -59.17 -52.70 -56.87
C LEU A 74 -58.71 -53.30 -55.55
N GLU A 75 -57.59 -54.04 -55.49
CA GLU A 75 -57.18 -54.72 -54.26
C GLU A 75 -56.99 -53.67 -53.14
N PRO A 76 -57.90 -53.62 -52.14
CA PRO A 76 -57.89 -52.55 -51.13
C PRO A 76 -56.60 -52.55 -50.30
N ARG A 77 -55.88 -53.67 -50.34
CA ARG A 77 -54.58 -53.88 -49.71
C ARG A 77 -53.48 -52.99 -50.28
N TYR A 78 -53.48 -52.72 -51.59
CA TYR A 78 -52.49 -51.80 -52.17
C TYR A 78 -52.78 -50.36 -51.77
N ALA A 79 -54.04 -49.92 -51.85
CA ALA A 79 -54.45 -48.59 -51.41
C ALA A 79 -54.18 -48.37 -49.91
N ALA A 80 -54.48 -49.37 -49.06
CA ALA A 80 -54.18 -49.32 -47.62
C ALA A 80 -52.67 -49.28 -47.35
N ARG A 81 -51.87 -50.08 -48.08
CA ARG A 81 -50.41 -50.08 -47.95
C ARG A 81 -49.79 -48.76 -48.41
N VAL A 82 -50.31 -48.14 -49.47
CA VAL A 82 -49.90 -46.80 -49.92
C VAL A 82 -50.25 -45.77 -48.84
N GLY A 83 -51.45 -45.80 -48.26
CA GLY A 83 -51.81 -44.88 -47.17
C GLY A 83 -50.93 -45.03 -45.92
N VAL A 84 -50.55 -46.25 -45.54
CA VAL A 84 -49.58 -46.49 -44.45
C VAL A 84 -48.20 -45.94 -44.81
N LEU A 85 -47.74 -46.13 -46.05
CA LEU A 85 -46.46 -45.59 -46.50
C LEU A 85 -46.46 -44.06 -46.53
N GLU A 86 -47.54 -43.43 -46.98
CA GLU A 86 -47.71 -41.96 -46.94
C GLU A 86 -47.67 -41.43 -45.49
N GLN A 87 -48.33 -42.12 -44.56
CA GLN A 87 -48.26 -41.78 -43.13
C GLN A 87 -46.83 -41.93 -42.59
N GLN A 88 -46.13 -43.01 -42.95
CA GLN A 88 -44.73 -43.22 -42.55
C GLN A 88 -43.80 -42.16 -43.14
N ILE A 89 -44.01 -41.74 -44.40
CA ILE A 89 -43.28 -40.63 -45.02
C ILE A 89 -43.53 -39.33 -44.26
N GLY A 90 -44.78 -39.04 -43.89
CA GLY A 90 -45.10 -37.86 -43.07
C GLY A 90 -44.43 -37.90 -41.69
N GLN A 91 -44.39 -39.06 -41.04
CA GLN A 91 -43.67 -39.24 -39.76
C GLN A 91 -42.17 -39.06 -39.93
N LEU A 92 -41.57 -39.59 -41.00
CA LEU A 92 -40.15 -39.40 -41.31
C LEU A 92 -39.83 -37.92 -41.53
N ALA A 93 -40.65 -37.19 -42.30
CA ALA A 93 -40.46 -35.75 -42.50
C ALA A 93 -40.52 -34.97 -41.18
N SER A 94 -41.47 -35.31 -40.30
CA SER A 94 -41.56 -34.69 -38.96
C SER A 94 -40.34 -35.00 -38.09
N LEU A 95 -39.82 -36.24 -38.13
CA LEU A 95 -38.63 -36.64 -37.39
C LEU A 95 -37.36 -35.96 -37.94
N GLU A 96 -37.27 -35.75 -39.25
CA GLU A 96 -36.19 -35.00 -39.89
C GLU A 96 -36.18 -33.54 -39.43
N GLU A 97 -37.36 -32.90 -39.34
CA GLU A 97 -37.50 -31.54 -38.81
C GLU A 97 -37.12 -31.44 -37.33
N GLU A 98 -37.57 -32.40 -36.51
CA GLU A 98 -37.18 -32.49 -35.11
C GLU A 98 -35.66 -32.67 -34.95
N ASN A 99 -35.06 -33.55 -35.77
CA ASN A 99 -33.62 -33.79 -35.75
C ASN A 99 -32.83 -32.53 -36.19
N ALA A 100 -33.29 -31.82 -37.20
CA ALA A 100 -32.70 -30.54 -37.60
C ALA A 100 -32.76 -29.51 -36.45
N THR A 101 -33.88 -29.43 -35.74
CA THR A 101 -34.07 -28.55 -34.58
C THR A 101 -33.15 -28.92 -33.43
N LEU A 102 -33.06 -30.21 -33.09
CA LEU A 102 -32.17 -30.72 -32.05
C LEU A 102 -30.69 -30.49 -32.41
N THR A 103 -30.33 -30.66 -33.68
CA THR A 103 -28.98 -30.38 -34.18
C THR A 103 -28.64 -28.90 -34.00
N ALA A 104 -29.56 -27.99 -34.36
CA ALA A 104 -29.37 -26.57 -34.16
C ALA A 104 -29.26 -26.20 -32.67
N ALA A 105 -30.11 -26.77 -31.82
CA ALA A 105 -30.05 -26.56 -30.37
C ALA A 105 -28.72 -27.05 -29.77
N ASN A 106 -28.21 -28.21 -30.20
CA ASN A 106 -26.91 -28.72 -29.76
C ASN A 106 -25.76 -27.81 -30.20
N ALA A 107 -25.80 -27.28 -31.42
CA ALA A 107 -24.79 -26.34 -31.90
C ALA A 107 -24.80 -25.03 -31.07
N ALA A 108 -25.99 -24.52 -30.72
CA ALA A 108 -26.14 -23.36 -29.86
C ALA A 108 -25.61 -23.61 -28.44
N LEU A 109 -25.97 -24.74 -27.82
CA LEU A 109 -25.46 -25.14 -26.51
C LEU A 109 -23.94 -25.33 -26.49
N THR A 110 -23.36 -25.89 -27.56
CA THR A 110 -21.91 -26.02 -27.70
C THR A 110 -21.21 -24.67 -27.74
N THR A 111 -21.80 -23.70 -28.44
CA THR A 111 -21.28 -22.33 -28.53
C THR A 111 -21.36 -21.63 -27.17
N GLU A 112 -22.49 -21.74 -26.47
CA GLU A 112 -22.68 -21.18 -25.13
C GLU A 112 -21.70 -21.79 -24.12
N LEU A 113 -21.50 -23.11 -24.15
CA LEU A 113 -20.54 -23.79 -23.28
C LEU A 113 -19.10 -23.31 -23.52
N ALA A 114 -18.72 -23.08 -24.78
CA ALA A 114 -17.41 -22.53 -25.11
C ALA A 114 -17.24 -21.09 -24.57
N ALA A 115 -18.26 -20.24 -24.70
CA ALA A 115 -18.23 -18.87 -24.17
C ALA A 115 -18.14 -18.85 -22.63
N GLN A 116 -18.90 -19.72 -21.94
CA GLN A 116 -18.82 -19.85 -20.49
C GLN A 116 -17.45 -20.38 -20.02
N ALA A 117 -16.84 -21.30 -20.75
CA ALA A 117 -15.50 -21.79 -20.45
C ALA A 117 -14.45 -20.67 -20.56
N GLU A 118 -14.56 -19.80 -21.57
CA GLU A 118 -13.67 -18.63 -21.73
C GLU A 118 -13.85 -17.60 -20.60
N GLN A 119 -15.10 -17.31 -20.22
CA GLN A 119 -15.39 -16.44 -19.06
C GLN A 119 -14.82 -17.01 -17.77
N LEU A 120 -14.96 -18.33 -17.54
CA LEU A 120 -14.43 -18.99 -16.37
C LEU A 120 -12.90 -18.96 -16.34
N ALA A 121 -12.23 -19.15 -17.48
CA ALA A 121 -10.78 -19.01 -17.58
C ALA A 121 -10.32 -17.58 -17.27
N THR A 122 -11.06 -16.57 -17.75
CA THR A 122 -10.78 -15.15 -17.46
C THR A 122 -10.91 -14.85 -15.96
N LEU A 123 -12.02 -15.27 -15.33
CA LEU A 123 -12.24 -15.09 -13.90
C LEU A 123 -11.18 -15.80 -13.05
N GLN A 124 -10.71 -16.97 -13.46
CA GLN A 124 -9.62 -17.67 -12.79
C GLN A 124 -8.30 -16.86 -12.84
N ALA A 125 -7.99 -16.28 -14.00
CA ALA A 125 -6.80 -15.44 -14.16
C ALA A 125 -6.88 -14.14 -13.33
N GLU A 126 -8.05 -13.49 -13.31
CA GLU A 126 -8.29 -12.32 -12.45
C GLU A 126 -8.17 -12.67 -10.97
N MET A 127 -8.75 -13.79 -10.54
CA MET A 127 -8.66 -14.25 -9.15
C MET A 127 -7.20 -14.52 -8.74
N ALA A 128 -6.41 -15.17 -9.60
CA ALA A 128 -4.98 -15.40 -9.35
C ALA A 128 -4.21 -14.08 -9.23
N THR A 129 -4.51 -13.10 -10.08
CA THR A 129 -3.91 -11.76 -10.03
C THR A 129 -4.26 -11.06 -8.71
N ARG A 130 -5.53 -11.08 -8.31
CA ARG A 130 -5.99 -10.48 -7.03
C ARG A 130 -5.37 -11.16 -5.81
N GLN A 131 -5.17 -12.47 -5.85
CA GLN A 131 -4.46 -13.19 -4.78
C GLN A 131 -3.00 -12.73 -4.67
N ALA A 132 -2.31 -12.57 -5.80
CA ALA A 132 -0.94 -12.07 -5.83
C ALA A 132 -0.85 -10.62 -5.31
N GLU A 133 -1.75 -9.74 -5.73
CA GLU A 133 -1.84 -8.36 -5.22
C GLU A 133 -2.07 -8.34 -3.70
N THR A 134 -2.98 -9.17 -3.20
CA THR A 134 -3.29 -9.27 -1.77
C THR A 134 -2.07 -9.72 -0.97
N ALA A 135 -1.35 -10.75 -1.45
CA ALA A 135 -0.13 -11.22 -0.81
C ALA A 135 0.97 -10.14 -0.79
N ALA A 136 1.13 -9.40 -1.88
CA ALA A 136 2.09 -8.30 -1.96
C ALA A 136 1.74 -7.16 -0.99
N LEU A 137 0.46 -6.79 -0.88
CA LEU A 137 0.00 -5.78 0.08
C LEU A 137 0.21 -6.23 1.52
N GLN A 138 -0.08 -7.49 1.85
CA GLN A 138 0.19 -8.04 3.18
C GLN A 138 1.67 -7.96 3.55
N ALA A 139 2.57 -8.29 2.62
CA ALA A 139 4.01 -8.16 2.84
C ALA A 139 4.44 -6.71 3.07
N GLN A 140 3.90 -5.75 2.29
CA GLN A 140 4.16 -4.32 2.48
C GLN A 140 3.65 -3.83 3.84
N THR A 141 2.44 -4.22 4.25
CA THR A 141 1.89 -3.88 5.56
C THR A 141 2.77 -4.42 6.69
N ALA A 142 3.22 -5.67 6.61
CA ALA A 142 4.11 -6.24 7.61
C ALA A 142 5.44 -5.47 7.70
N ALA A 143 6.02 -5.08 6.56
CA ALA A 143 7.24 -4.28 6.52
C ALA A 143 7.04 -2.89 7.16
N LEU A 144 5.92 -2.22 6.88
CA LEU A 144 5.59 -0.91 7.47
C LEU A 144 5.38 -1.00 8.98
N ILE A 145 4.75 -2.07 9.48
CA ILE A 145 4.60 -2.32 10.92
C ILE A 145 5.98 -2.43 11.59
N ALA A 146 6.89 -3.22 10.99
CA ALA A 146 8.25 -3.37 11.53
C ALA A 146 9.04 -2.03 11.53
N GLN A 147 8.90 -1.23 10.47
CA GLN A 147 9.50 0.10 10.41
C GLN A 147 8.94 1.03 11.49
N THR A 148 7.63 0.99 11.71
CA THR A 148 6.98 1.81 12.74
C THR A 148 7.45 1.41 14.13
N GLN A 149 7.55 0.11 14.43
CA GLN A 149 8.10 -0.37 15.69
C GLN A 149 9.53 0.14 15.92
N THR A 150 10.39 0.05 14.91
CA THR A 150 11.78 0.56 14.97
C THR A 150 11.80 2.07 15.25
N ILE A 151 10.94 2.85 14.58
CA ILE A 151 10.84 4.29 14.80
C ILE A 151 10.37 4.60 16.23
N THR A 152 9.37 3.86 16.73
CA THR A 152 8.87 4.01 18.10
C THR A 152 9.95 3.73 19.14
N GLU A 153 10.74 2.67 18.96
CA GLU A 153 11.87 2.34 19.85
C GLU A 153 12.92 3.45 19.83
N ASN A 154 13.31 3.93 18.65
CA ASN A 154 14.27 5.02 18.50
C ASN A 154 13.77 6.33 19.14
N LEU A 155 12.49 6.66 19.02
CA LEU A 155 11.89 7.81 19.69
C LEU A 155 11.93 7.67 21.21
N GLY A 156 11.70 6.45 21.73
CA GLY A 156 11.85 6.15 23.16
C GLY A 156 13.27 6.40 23.66
N LEU A 157 14.28 5.90 22.94
CA LEU A 157 15.69 6.13 23.27
C LEU A 157 16.06 7.61 23.22
N LEU A 158 15.60 8.33 22.19
CA LEU A 158 15.85 9.76 22.05
C LEU A 158 15.23 10.55 23.21
N ASN A 159 14.00 10.21 23.60
CA ASN A 159 13.31 10.87 24.70
C ASN A 159 14.02 10.65 26.03
N ASN A 160 14.53 9.45 26.29
CA ASN A 160 15.35 9.17 27.47
C ASN A 160 16.65 9.99 27.44
N GLY A 161 17.35 10.02 26.30
CA GLY A 161 18.57 10.82 26.16
C GLY A 161 18.36 12.32 26.35
N VAL A 162 17.20 12.86 25.94
CA VAL A 162 16.81 14.25 26.24
C VAL A 162 16.60 14.45 27.74
N GLY A 163 15.95 13.50 28.42
CA GLY A 163 15.78 13.54 29.88
C GLY A 163 17.11 13.55 30.64
N ASP A 164 18.04 12.68 30.26
CA ASP A 164 19.38 12.62 30.86
C ASP A 164 20.14 13.95 30.65
N LEU A 165 20.12 14.51 29.43
CA LEU A 165 20.74 15.80 29.14
C LEU A 165 20.13 16.96 29.94
N GLN A 166 18.82 16.96 30.17
CA GLN A 166 18.17 17.98 31.01
C GLN A 166 18.62 17.90 32.47
N GLN A 167 18.85 16.69 32.98
CA GLN A 167 19.39 16.48 34.32
C GLN A 167 20.83 17.01 34.41
N ASP A 168 21.68 16.66 33.45
CA ASP A 168 23.08 17.12 33.39
C ASP A 168 23.20 18.64 33.33
N VAL A 169 22.35 19.29 32.52
CA VAL A 169 22.28 20.76 32.44
C VAL A 169 21.88 21.35 33.79
N THR A 170 20.86 20.78 34.44
CA THR A 170 20.39 21.25 35.75
C THR A 170 21.49 21.15 36.81
N THR A 171 22.20 20.02 36.86
CA THR A 171 23.34 19.84 37.76
C THR A 171 24.47 20.82 37.46
N SER A 172 24.77 21.05 36.18
CA SER A 172 25.83 21.99 35.78
C SER A 172 25.48 23.43 36.16
N VAL A 173 24.23 23.86 35.96
CA VAL A 173 23.75 25.19 36.38
C VAL A 173 23.89 25.34 37.90
N GLY A 174 23.46 24.35 38.68
CA GLY A 174 23.64 24.37 40.13
C GLY A 174 25.11 24.46 40.57
N GLY A 175 26.02 23.83 39.82
CA GLY A 175 27.47 23.97 40.04
C GLY A 175 28.00 25.38 39.75
N VAL A 176 27.51 26.03 38.69
CA VAL A 176 27.87 27.42 38.36
C VAL A 176 27.35 28.41 39.41
N ASP A 177 26.12 28.21 39.89
CA ASP A 177 25.55 29.05 40.95
C ASP A 177 26.36 28.96 42.25
N ALA A 178 26.74 27.74 42.64
CA ALA A 178 27.60 27.51 43.80
C ALA A 178 28.97 28.19 43.66
N LEU A 179 29.62 28.04 42.50
CA LEU A 179 30.91 28.68 42.24
C LEU A 179 30.80 30.22 42.24
N THR A 180 29.69 30.76 41.75
CA THR A 180 29.44 32.21 41.77
C THR A 180 29.30 32.73 43.20
N ALA A 181 28.61 31.98 44.07
CA ALA A 181 28.52 32.30 45.50
C ALA A 181 29.89 32.25 46.19
N ASP A 182 30.70 31.22 45.90
CA ASP A 182 32.05 31.08 46.44
C ASP A 182 32.95 32.25 46.02
N ILE A 183 32.90 32.67 44.75
CA ILE A 183 33.65 33.83 44.25
C ILE A 183 33.23 35.11 44.98
N THR A 184 31.92 35.32 45.18
CA THR A 184 31.40 36.50 45.88
C THR A 184 31.90 36.55 47.33
N ALA A 185 31.88 35.41 48.04
CA ALA A 185 32.39 35.32 49.41
C ALA A 185 33.91 35.55 49.48
N LEU A 186 34.66 35.09 48.48
CA LEU A 186 36.09 35.37 48.37
C LEU A 186 36.36 36.86 48.13
N ASP A 187 35.59 37.52 47.27
CA ASP A 187 35.71 38.96 47.02
C ASP A 187 35.44 39.78 48.30
N GLU A 188 34.42 39.42 49.08
CA GLU A 188 34.15 40.03 50.39
C GLU A 188 35.31 39.81 51.37
N THR A 189 35.87 38.60 51.39
CA THR A 189 37.04 38.28 52.23
C THR A 189 38.25 39.11 51.83
N ILE A 190 38.52 39.26 50.53
CA ILE A 190 39.62 40.08 50.01
C ILE A 190 39.40 41.54 50.35
N ALA A 191 38.17 42.05 50.24
CA ALA A 191 37.85 43.42 50.61
C ALA A 191 38.14 43.69 52.09
N GLY A 192 37.69 42.79 52.98
CA GLY A 192 37.97 42.90 54.42
C GLY A 192 39.47 42.84 54.74
N LEU A 193 40.21 41.93 54.10
CA LEU A 193 41.67 41.86 54.27
C LEU A 193 42.39 43.14 53.80
N ASN A 194 41.93 43.77 52.72
CA ASN A 194 42.50 45.03 52.23
C ASN A 194 42.20 46.20 53.17
N GLU A 195 41.03 46.25 53.77
CA GLU A 195 40.68 47.25 54.79
C GLU A 195 41.60 47.11 56.01
N THR A 196 41.71 45.90 56.57
CA THR A 196 42.63 45.62 57.69
C THR A 196 44.09 45.94 57.33
N LEU A 197 44.53 45.61 56.12
CA LEU A 197 45.89 45.96 55.68
C LEU A 197 46.11 47.47 55.63
N THR A 198 45.11 48.24 55.17
CA THR A 198 45.18 49.70 55.10
C THR A 198 45.22 50.32 56.49
N GLU A 199 44.41 49.81 57.43
CA GLU A 199 44.45 50.20 58.84
C GLU A 199 45.84 49.96 59.44
N TRP A 200 46.40 48.75 59.25
CA TRP A 200 47.74 48.40 59.74
C TRP A 200 48.85 49.25 59.13
N GLN A 201 48.74 49.59 57.84
CA GLN A 201 49.68 50.48 57.18
C GLN A 201 49.63 51.89 57.78
N THR A 202 48.42 52.43 57.99
CA THR A 202 48.20 53.75 58.59
C THR A 202 48.76 53.78 60.01
N GLN A 203 48.47 52.76 60.82
CA GLN A 203 48.98 52.62 62.18
C GLN A 203 50.52 52.54 62.20
N ALA A 204 51.12 51.73 61.32
CA ALA A 204 52.57 51.60 61.25
C ALA A 204 53.26 52.90 60.79
N GLU A 205 52.63 53.68 59.91
CA GLU A 205 53.13 54.99 59.50
C GLU A 205 53.05 56.02 60.63
N TRP A 206 51.92 56.03 61.36
CA TRP A 206 51.73 56.83 62.56
C TRP A 206 52.84 56.55 63.59
N GLU A 207 53.00 55.30 64.02
CA GLU A 207 53.99 54.91 65.03
C GLU A 207 55.43 55.28 64.61
N ARG A 208 55.80 55.04 63.35
CA ARG A 208 57.13 55.41 62.86
C ARG A 208 57.35 56.92 62.88
N GLY A 209 56.37 57.70 62.43
CA GLY A 209 56.45 59.16 62.46
C GLY A 209 56.51 59.68 63.89
N ALA A 210 55.72 59.07 64.79
CA ALA A 210 55.65 59.40 66.19
C ALA A 210 57.00 59.22 66.91
N PHE A 211 57.63 58.06 66.75
CA PHE A 211 58.97 57.81 67.29
C PHE A 211 60.03 58.73 66.69
N ARG A 212 59.90 59.08 65.40
CA ARG A 212 60.82 60.02 64.75
C ARG A 212 60.71 61.42 65.34
N LEU A 213 59.49 61.92 65.56
CA LEU A 213 59.24 63.22 66.18
C LEU A 213 59.85 63.26 67.59
N TRP A 214 59.54 62.25 68.41
CA TRP A 214 60.11 62.11 69.76
C TRP A 214 61.64 62.18 69.76
N GLY A 215 62.29 61.39 68.88
CA GLY A 215 63.75 61.39 68.75
C GLY A 215 64.35 62.72 68.26
N LEU A 216 63.63 63.49 67.43
CA LEU A 216 64.07 64.80 66.96
C LEU A 216 63.95 65.87 68.05
N VAL A 217 62.88 65.87 68.84
CA VAL A 217 62.70 66.79 69.97
C VAL A 217 63.82 66.58 71.00
N LEU A 218 64.08 65.33 71.40
CA LEU A 218 65.17 65.00 72.33
C LEU A 218 66.54 65.42 71.79
N ARG A 219 66.78 65.24 70.48
CA ARG A 219 68.04 65.66 69.85
C ARG A 219 68.19 67.18 69.81
N ALA A 220 67.11 67.91 69.57
CA ALA A 220 67.12 69.38 69.61
C ALA A 220 67.46 69.88 71.02
N GLN A 221 66.84 69.30 72.06
CA GLN A 221 67.17 69.60 73.47
C GLN A 221 68.65 69.31 73.78
N PHE A 222 69.17 68.18 73.29
CA PHE A 222 70.60 67.83 73.48
C PHE A 222 71.53 68.87 72.82
N TYR A 223 71.30 69.25 71.57
CA TYR A 223 72.14 70.25 70.90
C TYR A 223 72.08 71.62 71.59
N LEU A 224 70.90 72.02 72.05
CA LEU A 224 70.71 73.24 72.81
C LEU A 224 71.55 73.22 74.10
N ALA A 225 71.53 72.11 74.83
CA ALA A 225 72.33 71.93 76.04
C ALA A 225 73.85 71.96 75.78
N THR A 226 74.29 71.61 74.56
CA THR A 226 75.70 71.71 74.14
C THR A 226 76.09 73.09 73.57
N GLY A 227 75.13 74.00 73.39
CA GLY A 227 75.34 75.32 72.81
C GLY A 227 75.44 75.37 71.29
N ASP A 228 75.04 74.31 70.58
CA ASP A 228 75.03 74.27 69.11
C ASP A 228 73.69 74.76 68.56
N GLU A 229 73.52 76.08 68.49
CA GLU A 229 72.28 76.73 68.03
C GLU A 229 71.93 76.38 66.58
N VAL A 230 72.94 76.22 65.70
CA VAL A 230 72.71 75.91 64.28
C VAL A 230 72.14 74.49 64.14
N ALA A 231 72.74 73.51 64.83
CA ALA A 231 72.22 72.14 64.85
C ALA A 231 70.85 72.06 65.55
N THR A 232 70.65 72.86 66.60
CA THR A 232 69.36 72.97 67.29
C THR A 232 68.27 73.45 66.34
N LEU A 233 68.44 74.60 65.70
CA LEU A 233 67.45 75.16 64.77
C LEU A 233 67.14 74.21 63.61
N ALA A 234 68.17 73.58 63.04
CA ALA A 234 68.01 72.60 61.98
C ALA A 234 67.18 71.40 62.44
N THR A 235 67.40 70.93 63.67
CA THR A 235 66.65 69.79 64.24
C THR A 235 65.22 70.18 64.58
N ILE A 236 64.97 71.39 65.10
CA ILE A 236 63.60 71.90 65.34
C ILE A 236 62.81 71.95 64.03
N LYS A 237 63.40 72.47 62.94
CA LYS A 237 62.74 72.50 61.63
C LYS A 237 62.41 71.10 61.09
N GLN A 238 63.29 70.13 61.34
CA GLN A 238 63.02 68.73 61.02
C GLN A 238 61.89 68.15 61.89
N ALA A 239 61.82 68.51 63.17
CA ALA A 239 60.75 68.11 64.07
C ALA A 239 59.39 68.69 63.63
N GLN A 240 59.35 69.97 63.25
CA GLN A 240 58.14 70.60 62.67
C GLN A 240 57.67 69.85 61.42
N THR A 241 58.58 69.57 60.49
CA THR A 241 58.26 68.81 59.28
C THR A 241 57.72 67.40 59.60
N ALA A 242 58.26 66.74 60.62
CA ALA A 242 57.78 65.44 61.06
C ALA A 242 56.39 65.54 61.72
N ALA A 243 56.14 66.57 62.51
CA ALA A 243 54.82 66.83 63.12
C ALA A 243 53.76 67.14 62.05
N ASP A 244 54.09 67.95 61.06
CA ASP A 244 53.20 68.25 59.92
C ASP A 244 52.84 66.99 59.12
N ALA A 245 53.80 66.07 58.94
CA ALA A 245 53.57 64.81 58.24
C ALA A 245 52.69 63.82 59.04
N LEU A 246 52.59 63.98 60.36
CA LEU A 246 51.74 63.18 61.24
C LEU A 246 50.30 63.68 61.29
N ALA A 247 50.07 64.97 61.08
CA ALA A 247 48.74 65.58 61.16
C ALA A 247 47.63 64.86 60.36
N PRO A 248 47.83 64.39 59.11
CA PRO A 248 46.79 63.68 58.36
C PRO A 248 46.54 62.24 58.87
N LEU A 249 47.44 61.69 59.67
CA LEU A 249 47.34 60.33 60.23
C LEU A 249 46.76 60.34 61.66
N ALA A 250 46.75 61.50 62.31
CA ALA A 250 46.26 61.66 63.67
C ALA A 250 44.73 61.50 63.76
N THR A 251 44.28 60.75 64.76
CA THR A 251 42.88 60.73 65.17
C THR A 251 42.43 62.11 65.68
N ALA A 252 41.12 62.34 65.78
CA ALA A 252 40.58 63.62 66.22
C ALA A 252 41.12 64.05 67.61
N ASP A 253 41.29 63.09 68.52
CA ASP A 253 41.78 63.34 69.88
C ASP A 253 43.29 63.65 69.92
N VAL A 254 44.05 63.08 68.98
CA VAL A 254 45.50 63.29 68.84
C VAL A 254 45.83 64.60 68.12
N GLN A 255 44.96 65.08 67.24
CA GLN A 255 45.17 66.30 66.45
C GLN A 255 45.37 67.55 67.32
N GLU A 256 44.65 67.69 68.42
CA GLU A 256 44.77 68.85 69.31
C GLU A 256 46.15 68.90 69.98
N ALA A 257 46.60 67.77 70.53
CA ALA A 257 47.90 67.68 71.18
C ALA A 257 49.06 67.81 70.17
N LEU A 258 48.92 67.26 68.96
CA LEU A 258 49.90 67.46 67.89
C LEU A 258 49.99 68.94 67.46
N ALA A 259 48.86 69.65 67.38
CA ALA A 259 48.84 71.09 67.09
C ALA A 259 49.53 71.92 68.18
N ALA A 260 49.38 71.52 69.45
CA ALA A 260 50.11 72.13 70.56
C ALA A 260 51.62 71.92 70.43
N VAL A 261 52.07 70.70 70.10
CA VAL A 261 53.48 70.40 69.82
C VAL A 261 54.02 71.23 68.65
N GLN A 262 53.27 71.32 67.54
CA GLN A 262 53.65 72.15 66.38
C GLN A 262 53.82 73.62 66.78
N THR A 263 52.90 74.15 67.59
CA THR A 263 52.94 75.53 68.08
C THR A 263 54.17 75.76 68.95
N SER A 264 54.46 74.88 69.92
CA SER A 264 55.65 74.96 70.76
C SER A 264 56.95 74.89 69.95
N LEU A 265 57.01 74.02 68.93
CA LEU A 265 58.16 73.92 68.03
C LEU A 265 58.34 75.18 67.16
N ALA A 266 57.24 75.79 66.71
CA ALA A 266 57.26 77.07 65.99
C ALA A 266 57.80 78.21 66.85
N SER A 267 57.29 78.36 68.06
CA SER A 267 57.79 79.35 69.01
C SER A 267 59.26 79.10 69.37
N ALA A 268 59.67 77.83 69.56
CA ALA A 268 61.06 77.48 69.86
C ALA A 268 62.01 77.86 68.72
N ALA A 269 61.59 77.70 67.45
CA ALA A 269 62.39 78.10 66.30
C ALA A 269 62.55 79.64 66.19
N GLU A 270 61.53 80.39 66.62
CA GLU A 270 61.51 81.86 66.60
C GLU A 270 62.35 82.45 67.74
N GLU A 271 62.30 81.86 68.94
CA GLU A 271 62.98 82.36 70.14
C GLU A 271 64.47 81.97 70.26
N LEU A 272 64.91 80.90 69.58
CA LEU A 272 66.29 80.41 69.68
C LEU A 272 67.38 81.49 69.49
N PRO A 273 67.26 82.46 68.55
CA PRO A 273 68.29 83.50 68.36
C PRO A 273 68.34 84.54 69.49
N THR A 274 67.31 84.63 70.33
CA THR A 274 67.12 85.68 71.33
C THR A 274 67.20 85.16 72.75
N ASP A 275 66.71 83.95 73.01
CA ASP A 275 66.61 83.37 74.34
C ASP A 275 66.68 81.83 74.29
N ALA A 276 67.87 81.30 74.63
CA ALA A 276 68.10 79.86 74.70
C ALA A 276 67.35 79.19 75.86
N GLU A 277 67.07 79.91 76.96
CA GLU A 277 66.35 79.37 78.12
C GLU A 277 64.86 79.23 77.80
N ALA A 278 64.25 80.27 77.22
CA ALA A 278 62.87 80.21 76.73
C ALA A 278 62.69 79.11 75.67
N THR A 279 63.68 78.94 74.78
CA THR A 279 63.66 77.85 73.80
C THR A 279 63.70 76.47 74.46
N ALA A 280 64.48 76.30 75.54
CA ALA A 280 64.52 75.05 76.29
C ALA A 280 63.17 74.73 76.94
N GLU A 281 62.50 75.73 77.53
CA GLU A 281 61.16 75.56 78.11
C GLU A 281 60.10 75.17 77.05
N LEU A 282 60.16 75.78 75.87
CA LEU A 282 59.25 75.45 74.76
C LEU A 282 59.51 74.03 74.22
N LEU A 283 60.77 73.60 74.10
CA LEU A 283 61.10 72.24 73.72
C LEU A 283 60.71 71.22 74.79
N GLN A 284 60.79 71.59 76.07
CA GLN A 284 60.33 70.75 77.17
C GLN A 284 58.80 70.60 77.13
N THR A 285 58.08 71.70 76.91
CA THR A 285 56.62 71.70 76.77
C THR A 285 56.17 70.83 75.58
N ALA A 286 56.85 70.96 74.44
CA ALA A 286 56.61 70.13 73.26
C ALA A 286 56.85 68.63 73.58
N TRP A 287 57.91 68.33 74.32
CA TRP A 287 58.23 66.96 74.73
C TRP A 287 57.18 66.39 75.69
N GLU A 288 56.80 67.09 76.76
CA GLU A 288 55.83 66.61 77.74
C GLU A 288 54.45 66.39 77.12
N THR A 289 54.03 67.30 76.24
CA THR A 289 52.76 67.17 75.50
C THR A 289 52.78 65.93 74.61
N TRP A 290 53.89 65.70 73.91
CA TRP A 290 54.06 64.55 73.03
C TRP A 290 54.19 63.21 73.79
N ASP A 291 54.95 63.20 74.89
CA ASP A 291 55.16 62.03 75.74
C ASP A 291 53.85 61.63 76.44
N GLY A 292 53.07 62.61 76.91
CA GLY A 292 51.75 62.39 77.48
C GLY A 292 50.76 61.79 76.47
N LEU A 293 50.86 62.18 75.20
CA LEU A 293 50.05 61.61 74.12
C LEU A 293 50.40 60.13 73.89
N LEU A 294 51.69 59.81 73.73
CA LEU A 294 52.14 58.44 73.50
C LEU A 294 51.85 57.52 74.70
N ALA A 295 51.91 58.04 75.92
CA ALA A 295 51.57 57.29 77.12
C ALA A 295 50.07 56.94 77.18
N ASN A 296 49.20 57.80 76.66
CA ASN A 296 47.75 57.57 76.62
C ASN A 296 47.35 56.59 75.49
N GLU A 297 48.03 56.63 74.34
CA GLU A 297 47.77 55.72 73.21
C GLU A 297 48.08 54.24 73.51
N GLN A 298 48.95 53.93 74.47
CA GLN A 298 49.28 52.55 74.84
C GLN A 298 48.25 51.86 75.76
N VAL A 299 47.23 52.59 76.21
CA VAL A 299 46.26 52.11 77.22
C VAL A 299 44.94 51.66 76.58
N GLU A 300 44.71 51.97 75.30
CA GLU A 300 43.53 51.54 74.52
C GLU A 300 43.84 50.34 73.60
#